data_AF-A0A6N2I701-F1
#
_entry.id   AF-A0A6N2I701-F1
#
_cell.length_a   1.000
_cell.length_b   1.000
_cell.length_c   1.000
_cell.angle_alpha   90.00
_cell.angle_beta   90.00
_cell.angle_gamma   90.00
#
_symmetry.space_group_name_H-M   'P 1'
#
loop_
_entity.id
_entity.type
_entity.pdbx_description
1 polymer ?
#
loop_
_entity_poly.entity_id
_entity_poly.type
_entity_poly.pdbx_seq_one_letter_code
_entity_poly.pdbx_strand_id
1 'polypeptide(L)'
;MGFWDNLWPGRDSPFDSGGAITDSIVLSRRHATVSLSKQGTVAGTLRVNLSWRMRTSDIEGRSRQSGRLLRPLKLFQPDVVQAHTQGMVNVDLDLGCMYELKDGTKGVVQPLGNLIGDLNAPPYIRLSGDDRFGAPSGETVYVNLDHHEEIKRLLFFVYIYDQTPAFDRTHATVTLYPTGSGPRIEIELDERAPQARSCAVFTVENVKGELIVRREVKFVYGFQSELDRMYGFGMQWGRGYKSRT
;
A
#
# COMPACT_ATOMS: atom_id res chain seq x y z
N MET A 1 43.17 -0.61 -42.35
CA MET A 1 43.38 -1.32 -41.06
C MET A 1 43.08 -0.32 -39.95
N GLY A 2 42.14 -0.68 -39.04
CA GLY A 2 41.72 -0.01 -37.78
C GLY A 2 41.30 1.46 -37.88
N PHE A 3 40.05 1.92 -37.73
CA PHE A 3 38.89 1.49 -36.91
C PHE A 3 39.22 1.37 -35.41
N TRP A 4 38.53 2.18 -34.60
CA TRP A 4 38.38 2.17 -33.13
C TRP A 4 39.40 2.96 -32.31
N ASP A 5 39.04 4.20 -31.97
CA ASP A 5 39.33 4.83 -30.66
C ASP A 5 38.54 6.15 -30.51
N ASN A 6 37.27 6.05 -30.11
CA ASN A 6 36.58 7.12 -29.38
C ASN A 6 35.28 6.64 -28.69
N LEU A 7 35.37 5.53 -27.96
CA LEU A 7 34.27 5.04 -27.12
C LEU A 7 34.50 5.45 -25.67
N TRP A 8 34.30 6.73 -25.33
CA TRP A 8 33.91 7.13 -23.96
C TRP A 8 32.87 8.26 -24.08
N PRO A 9 31.57 7.98 -23.89
CA PRO A 9 30.59 9.02 -23.66
C PRO A 9 30.85 9.60 -22.27
N GLY A 10 31.03 10.92 -22.25
CA GLY A 10 31.07 11.72 -21.05
C GLY A 10 29.85 11.47 -20.16
N ARG A 11 30.11 11.62 -18.87
CA ARG A 11 29.16 11.54 -17.77
C ARG A 11 28.13 12.67 -17.91
N ASP A 12 27.03 12.40 -18.60
CA ASP A 12 25.86 13.28 -18.60
C ASP A 12 25.29 13.33 -17.18
N SER A 13 25.47 14.47 -16.52
CA SER A 13 24.70 14.84 -15.34
C SER A 13 23.43 15.51 -15.85
N PRO A 14 22.22 14.95 -15.64
CA PRO A 14 21.01 15.67 -15.97
C PRO A 14 20.86 16.82 -14.98
N PHE A 15 21.07 18.03 -15.49
CA PHE A 15 20.66 19.27 -14.84
C PHE A 15 19.12 19.30 -14.84
N ASP A 16 18.52 18.99 -13.69
CA ASP A 16 17.06 19.07 -13.53
C ASP A 16 16.66 20.50 -13.16
N SER A 17 15.76 21.07 -13.94
CA SER A 17 15.36 22.47 -13.87
C SER A 17 14.26 22.62 -12.83
N GLY A 18 14.63 23.16 -11.66
CA GLY A 18 13.76 23.31 -10.49
C GLY A 18 12.54 24.21 -10.72
N GLY A 19 11.42 23.59 -11.11
CA GLY A 19 10.13 23.90 -10.49
C GLY A 19 10.08 23.22 -9.12
N ALA A 20 9.37 23.78 -8.14
CA ALA A 20 9.22 23.19 -6.82
C ALA A 20 8.51 21.82 -6.91
N ILE A 21 9.28 20.76 -7.12
CA ILE A 21 8.82 19.38 -7.22
C ILE A 21 9.21 18.67 -5.93
N THR A 22 8.21 18.21 -5.20
CA THR A 22 8.35 17.33 -4.05
C THR A 22 9.21 16.13 -4.43
N ASP A 23 10.43 16.02 -3.90
CA ASP A 23 11.33 14.89 -4.14
C ASP A 23 10.63 13.60 -3.69
N SER A 24 10.43 12.66 -4.62
CA SER A 24 9.65 11.45 -4.40
C SER A 24 10.33 10.25 -5.02
N ILE A 25 10.54 9.21 -4.22
CA ILE A 25 11.15 7.96 -4.64
C ILE A 25 10.06 6.93 -4.83
N VAL A 26 9.93 6.44 -6.06
CA VAL A 26 9.08 5.28 -6.34
C VAL A 26 9.92 4.02 -6.18
N LEU A 27 9.55 3.15 -5.24
CA LEU A 27 10.19 1.84 -5.14
C LEU A 27 9.59 0.93 -6.21
N SER A 28 10.45 0.48 -7.13
CA SER A 28 10.09 -0.47 -8.18
C SER A 28 10.72 -1.83 -7.92
N ARG A 29 10.33 -2.84 -8.70
CA ARG A 29 10.96 -4.17 -8.63
C ARG A 29 12.49 -4.12 -8.87
N ARG A 30 13.00 -3.11 -9.58
CA ARG A 30 14.44 -2.91 -9.86
C ARG A 30 15.17 -2.15 -8.75
N HIS A 31 14.47 -1.28 -8.02
CA HIS A 31 14.99 -0.51 -6.89
C HIS A 31 14.09 -0.74 -5.68
N ALA A 32 14.22 -1.93 -5.10
CA ALA A 32 13.30 -2.42 -4.08
C ALA A 32 13.72 -2.07 -2.65
N THR A 33 14.80 -1.32 -2.43
CA THR A 33 15.31 -1.05 -1.08
C THR A 33 15.81 0.39 -0.95
N VAL A 34 15.45 1.04 0.15
CA VAL A 34 15.89 2.38 0.53
C VAL A 34 16.20 2.41 2.02
N SER A 35 17.28 3.09 2.41
CA SER A 35 17.63 3.29 3.82
C SER A 35 17.09 4.64 4.28
N LEU A 36 16.20 4.66 5.28
CA LEU A 36 15.66 5.89 5.86
C LEU A 36 16.75 6.67 6.60
N SER A 37 17.73 5.95 7.17
CA SER A 37 18.86 6.54 7.87
C SER A 37 19.80 7.31 6.95
N LYS A 38 20.03 6.82 5.73
CA LYS A 38 20.82 7.54 4.73
C LYS A 38 20.12 8.79 4.20
N GLN A 39 18.81 8.89 4.38
CA GLN A 39 17.99 10.04 3.98
C GLN A 39 17.83 11.08 5.10
N GLY A 40 18.44 10.84 6.27
CA GLY A 40 18.37 11.76 7.41
C GLY A 40 17.04 11.74 8.16
N THR A 41 16.28 10.63 8.07
CA THR A 41 14.87 10.55 8.53
C THR A 41 14.65 9.56 9.67
N VAL A 42 15.61 9.42 10.59
CA VAL A 42 15.55 8.46 11.70
C VAL A 42 14.89 9.04 12.97
N ALA A 43 14.36 10.26 12.90
CA ALA A 43 13.76 10.95 14.03
C ALA A 43 12.36 11.45 13.67
N GLY A 44 11.46 11.48 14.66
CA GLY A 44 10.07 11.88 14.53
C GLY A 44 9.11 10.74 14.20
N THR A 45 7.96 11.07 13.63
CA THR A 45 6.92 10.09 13.27
C THR A 45 6.92 9.79 11.77
N LEU A 46 7.14 8.53 11.41
CA LEU A 46 6.90 8.02 10.06
C LEU A 46 5.40 7.84 9.84
N ARG A 47 4.84 8.50 8.84
CA ARG A 47 3.44 8.31 8.44
C ARG A 47 3.38 7.42 7.21
N VAL A 48 2.62 6.34 7.29
CA VAL A 48 2.34 5.41 6.19
C VAL A 48 0.87 5.52 5.85
N ASN A 49 0.56 5.97 4.65
CA ASN A 49 -0.81 6.15 4.18
C ASN A 49 -1.13 5.14 3.08
N LEU A 50 -2.29 4.51 3.20
CA LEU A 50 -2.91 3.73 2.14
C LEU A 50 -3.96 4.61 1.44
N SER A 51 -3.85 4.74 0.13
CA SER A 51 -4.88 5.34 -0.72
C SER A 51 -5.27 4.35 -1.80
N TRP A 52 -6.57 4.17 -2.02
CA TRP A 52 -7.06 3.27 -3.07
C TRP A 52 -8.22 3.86 -3.85
N ARG A 53 -8.38 3.40 -5.10
CA ARG A 53 -9.48 3.75 -5.99
C ARG A 53 -9.94 2.55 -6.80
N MET A 54 -11.24 2.46 -7.09
CA MET A 54 -11.77 1.44 -8.00
C MET A 54 -11.30 1.71 -9.44
N ARG A 55 -10.97 0.63 -10.17
CA ARG A 55 -10.73 0.68 -11.62
C ARG A 55 -12.07 0.94 -12.30
N THR A 56 -12.18 2.08 -12.96
CA THR A 56 -13.41 2.51 -13.67
C THR A 56 -13.79 1.60 -14.84
N SER A 57 -12.89 0.73 -15.30
CA SER A 57 -13.10 -0.18 -16.44
C SER A 57 -14.22 -1.22 -16.23
N ASP A 58 -14.59 -1.52 -14.98
CA ASP A 58 -15.71 -2.43 -14.68
C ASP A 58 -17.06 -1.70 -14.58
N ILE A 59 -17.05 -0.37 -14.48
CA ILE A 59 -18.27 0.47 -14.43
C ILE A 59 -18.82 0.68 -15.85
N GLU A 60 -17.97 0.66 -16.88
CA GLU A 60 -18.37 0.90 -18.28
C GLU A 60 -18.48 -0.39 -19.14
N GLY A 61 -18.27 -1.56 -18.55
CA GLY A 61 -17.88 -2.77 -19.28
C GLY A 61 -18.96 -3.78 -19.68
N ARG A 62 -20.24 -3.44 -19.90
CA ARG A 62 -21.22 -4.33 -20.61
C ARG A 62 -22.33 -3.57 -21.35
N SER A 63 -22.00 -2.62 -22.21
CA SER A 63 -22.87 -2.25 -23.33
C SER A 63 -22.25 -2.77 -24.64
N ARG A 64 -22.27 -4.11 -24.81
CA ARG A 64 -22.12 -4.68 -26.15
C ARG A 64 -23.32 -4.25 -26.98
N GLN A 65 -23.19 -3.09 -27.61
CA GLN A 65 -24.10 -2.56 -28.62
C GLN A 65 -23.87 -3.33 -29.93
N SER A 66 -24.02 -4.66 -29.91
CA SER A 66 -24.08 -5.48 -31.12
C SER A 66 -25.54 -5.66 -31.50
N GLY A 67 -26.03 -4.83 -32.43
CA GLY A 67 -27.35 -5.03 -33.02
C GLY A 67 -28.17 -3.75 -33.26
N ARG A 68 -27.55 -2.66 -33.71
CA ARG A 68 -28.24 -1.40 -34.05
C ARG A 68 -28.57 -1.23 -35.53
N LEU A 69 -28.74 -2.33 -36.28
CA LEU A 69 -28.99 -2.27 -37.73
C LEU A 69 -30.32 -2.90 -38.20
N LEU A 70 -31.23 -3.35 -37.32
CA LEU A 70 -32.42 -4.10 -37.78
C LEU A 70 -33.79 -3.75 -37.14
N ARG A 71 -33.97 -2.64 -36.40
CA ARG A 71 -35.30 -2.31 -35.82
C ARG A 71 -35.63 -0.81 -35.77
N PRO A 72 -36.29 -0.24 -36.81
CA PRO A 72 -36.60 1.21 -36.88
C PRO A 72 -37.73 1.68 -35.94
N LEU A 73 -38.51 0.78 -35.32
CA LEU A 73 -39.68 1.14 -34.51
C LEU A 73 -39.41 1.35 -33.01
N LYS A 74 -38.14 1.30 -32.55
CA LYS A 74 -37.77 1.55 -31.13
C LYS A 74 -37.26 2.96 -30.84
N LEU A 75 -37.40 3.90 -31.79
CA LEU A 75 -36.95 5.30 -31.61
C LEU A 75 -37.86 6.14 -30.70
N PHE A 76 -39.05 5.65 -30.35
CA PHE A 76 -40.05 6.37 -29.56
C PHE A 76 -40.37 5.73 -28.19
N GLN A 77 -39.54 4.77 -27.76
CA GLN A 77 -39.63 4.28 -26.39
C GLN A 77 -38.73 5.16 -25.52
N PRO A 78 -39.27 5.87 -24.51
CA PRO A 78 -38.41 6.57 -23.57
C PRO A 78 -37.48 5.54 -22.95
N ASP A 79 -36.17 5.83 -22.97
CA ASP A 79 -35.18 5.02 -22.26
C ASP A 79 -35.66 4.90 -20.82
N VAL A 80 -36.03 3.67 -20.44
CA VAL A 80 -36.31 3.37 -19.05
C VAL A 80 -34.98 3.61 -18.38
N VAL A 81 -34.88 4.69 -17.59
CA VAL A 81 -33.73 4.97 -16.74
C VAL A 81 -33.72 3.87 -15.69
N GLN A 82 -33.20 2.72 -16.10
CA GLN A 82 -33.01 1.57 -15.26
C GLN A 82 -31.88 1.98 -14.34
N ALA A 83 -32.27 2.47 -13.16
CA ALA A 83 -31.35 2.84 -12.09
C ALA A 83 -30.24 1.80 -12.06
N HIS A 84 -29.04 2.20 -12.50
CA HIS A 84 -27.86 1.36 -12.57
C HIS A 84 -27.43 1.06 -11.14
N THR A 85 -28.17 0.20 -10.46
CA THR A 85 -27.71 -0.49 -9.25
C THR A 85 -26.88 -1.69 -9.70
N GLN A 86 -25.86 -1.44 -10.53
CA GLN A 86 -24.70 -2.29 -10.50
C GLN A 86 -24.17 -2.13 -9.08
N GLY A 87 -24.43 -3.12 -8.23
CA GLY A 87 -24.02 -3.08 -6.83
C GLY A 87 -22.57 -2.66 -6.78
N MET A 88 -22.31 -1.43 -6.33
CA MET A 88 -21.00 -0.99 -5.92
C MET A 88 -20.57 -2.03 -4.90
N VAL A 89 -19.71 -2.97 -5.31
CA VAL A 89 -19.02 -3.83 -4.38
C VAL A 89 -18.22 -2.86 -3.55
N ASN A 90 -18.67 -2.62 -2.32
CA ASN A 90 -17.98 -1.74 -1.41
C ASN A 90 -16.71 -2.47 -0.98
N VAL A 91 -15.64 -2.24 -1.72
CA VAL A 91 -14.33 -2.78 -1.39
C VAL A 91 -13.83 -2.02 -0.17
N ASP A 92 -13.43 -2.75 0.85
CA ASP A 92 -12.86 -2.19 2.09
C ASP A 92 -11.44 -2.73 2.23
N LEU A 93 -10.46 -1.90 1.85
CA LEU A 93 -9.04 -2.21 1.97
C LEU A 93 -8.52 -1.63 3.29
N ASP A 94 -8.04 -2.53 4.15
CA ASP A 94 -7.47 -2.20 5.44
C ASP A 94 -5.93 -2.25 5.39
N LEU A 95 -5.28 -1.35 6.12
CA LEU A 95 -3.85 -1.31 6.36
C LEU A 95 -3.54 -1.89 7.75
N GLY A 96 -2.61 -2.83 7.79
CA GLY A 96 -2.09 -3.42 9.02
C GLY A 96 -0.57 -3.38 9.09
N CYS A 97 -0.03 -3.51 10.30
CA CYS A 97 1.39 -3.60 10.56
C CYS A 97 1.67 -4.72 11.58
N MET A 98 2.46 -5.72 11.20
CA MET A 98 3.05 -6.65 12.17
C MET A 98 4.36 -6.09 12.67
N TYR A 99 4.62 -6.25 13.96
CA TYR A 99 5.83 -5.74 14.59
C TYR A 99 6.54 -6.83 15.38
N GLU A 100 7.86 -6.71 15.44
CA GLU A 100 8.71 -7.41 16.39
C GLU A 100 9.69 -6.37 16.96
N LEU A 101 9.71 -6.28 18.29
CA LEU A 101 10.63 -5.45 19.06
C LEU A 101 11.89 -6.23 19.42
N LYS A 102 12.96 -5.53 19.79
CA LYS A 102 14.25 -6.15 20.15
C LYS A 102 14.19 -7.02 21.41
N ASP A 103 13.25 -6.75 22.31
CA ASP A 103 12.97 -7.57 23.49
C ASP A 103 12.26 -8.91 23.15
N GLY A 104 11.84 -9.11 21.89
CA GLY A 104 11.11 -10.29 21.43
C GLY A 104 9.59 -10.16 21.48
N THR A 105 9.08 -9.04 21.99
CA THR A 105 7.65 -8.70 21.95
C THR A 105 7.21 -8.55 20.50
N LYS A 106 6.12 -9.22 20.16
CA LYS A 106 5.58 -9.26 18.80
C LYS A 106 4.07 -9.20 18.82
N GLY A 107 3.51 -8.62 17.78
CA GLY A 107 2.07 -8.45 17.65
C GLY A 107 1.69 -7.84 16.31
N VAL A 108 0.44 -7.42 16.23
CA VAL A 108 -0.14 -6.77 15.05
C VAL A 108 -0.92 -5.54 15.47
N VAL A 109 -0.78 -4.48 14.69
CA VAL A 109 -1.61 -3.28 14.71
C VAL A 109 -2.50 -3.32 13.48
N GLN A 110 -3.82 -3.30 13.69
CA GLN A 110 -4.83 -3.39 12.62
C GLN A 110 -6.21 -2.95 13.13
N PRO A 111 -7.14 -2.55 12.24
CA PRO A 111 -8.53 -2.28 12.62
C PRO A 111 -9.22 -3.49 13.27
N LEU A 112 -8.89 -4.70 12.81
CA LEU A 112 -9.52 -5.93 13.25
C LEU A 112 -9.20 -6.24 14.73
N GLY A 113 -10.25 -6.39 15.55
CA GLY A 113 -10.09 -6.64 16.99
C GLY A 113 -9.71 -5.41 17.81
N ASN A 114 -9.86 -4.20 17.25
CA ASN A 114 -9.53 -2.93 17.91
C ASN A 114 -8.06 -2.84 18.36
N LEU A 115 -7.15 -3.43 17.58
CA LEU A 115 -5.72 -3.43 17.85
C LEU A 115 -5.06 -2.19 17.22
N ILE A 116 -5.47 -1.01 17.68
CA ILE A 116 -5.04 0.27 17.08
C ILE A 116 -3.62 0.70 17.48
N GLY A 117 -3.04 0.14 18.54
CA GLY A 117 -1.70 0.47 19.03
C GLY A 117 -1.57 1.83 19.73
N ASP A 118 -0.34 2.20 20.09
CA ASP A 118 0.01 3.45 20.78
C ASP A 118 1.37 3.97 20.26
N LEU A 119 1.53 5.30 20.19
CA LEU A 119 2.79 5.97 19.79
C LEU A 119 3.72 6.26 20.98
N ASN A 120 3.15 6.38 22.19
CA ASN A 120 3.89 6.78 23.39
C ASN A 120 4.28 5.57 24.27
N ALA A 121 3.80 4.38 23.92
CA ALA A 121 4.13 3.13 24.58
C ALA A 121 4.37 2.04 23.52
N PRO A 122 5.09 0.96 23.84
CA PRO A 122 5.19 -0.21 22.96
C PRO A 122 3.79 -0.62 22.44
N PRO A 123 3.59 -0.74 21.12
CA PRO A 123 4.61 -0.99 20.10
C PRO A 123 5.16 0.25 19.36
N TYR A 124 4.89 1.47 19.82
CA TYR A 124 5.29 2.73 19.15
C TYR A 124 4.70 2.90 17.75
N ILE A 125 3.61 2.18 17.48
CA ILE A 125 2.90 2.15 16.21
C ILE A 125 1.43 2.37 16.52
N ARG A 126 0.80 3.29 15.79
CA ARG A 126 -0.62 3.59 15.95
C ARG A 126 -1.32 3.73 14.62
N LEU A 127 -2.48 3.10 14.51
CA LEU A 127 -3.41 3.28 13.41
C LEU A 127 -4.37 4.44 13.72
N SER A 128 -4.60 5.35 12.78
CA SER A 128 -5.58 6.45 12.95
C SER A 128 -7.03 5.97 12.97
N GLY A 129 -7.29 4.78 12.44
CA GLY A 129 -8.63 4.38 12.00
C GLY A 129 -8.99 5.01 10.65
N ASP A 130 -10.10 4.53 10.07
CA ASP A 130 -10.69 5.03 8.81
C ASP A 130 -10.95 6.53 8.92
N ASP A 131 -10.15 7.31 8.17
CA ASP A 131 -10.12 8.75 8.34
C ASP A 131 -11.21 9.44 7.51
N ARG A 132 -12.11 10.09 8.24
CA ARG A 132 -13.31 10.81 7.75
C ARG A 132 -12.99 12.21 7.25
N PHE A 133 -11.71 12.57 7.13
CA PHE A 133 -11.27 13.88 6.65
C PHE A 133 -11.00 13.88 5.14
N GLY A 134 -12.07 13.70 4.36
CA GLY A 134 -12.21 14.29 3.02
C GLY A 134 -11.23 13.86 1.91
N ALA A 135 -10.38 12.87 2.14
CA ALA A 135 -9.53 12.25 1.12
C ALA A 135 -10.17 10.92 0.64
N PRO A 136 -9.88 10.46 -0.59
CA PRO A 136 -10.38 9.17 -1.07
C PRO A 136 -10.01 8.06 -0.07
N SER A 137 -11.01 7.28 0.32
CA SER A 137 -11.00 6.12 1.24
C SER A 137 -9.60 5.55 1.50
N GLY A 138 -9.06 5.78 2.69
CA GLY A 138 -7.70 5.39 3.03
C GLY A 138 -7.45 5.32 4.53
N GLU A 139 -6.51 4.46 4.93
CA GLU A 139 -6.08 4.29 6.32
C GLU A 139 -4.64 4.79 6.52
N THR A 140 -4.35 5.31 7.71
CA THR A 140 -3.01 5.82 8.03
C THR A 140 -2.44 5.13 9.28
N VAL A 141 -1.21 4.63 9.16
CA VAL A 141 -0.40 4.13 10.27
C VAL A 141 0.72 5.12 10.57
N TYR A 142 0.93 5.40 11.84
CA TYR A 142 2.02 6.21 12.36
C TYR A 142 3.00 5.30 13.11
N VAL A 143 4.30 5.52 12.90
CA VAL A 143 5.37 4.84 13.64
C VAL A 143 6.25 5.91 14.26
N ASN A 144 6.46 5.84 15.58
CA ASN A 144 7.38 6.72 16.26
C ASN A 144 8.82 6.22 16.09
N LEU A 145 9.59 6.91 15.23
CA LEU A 145 10.98 6.58 14.92
C LEU A 145 11.95 7.07 16.00
N ASP A 146 11.52 7.89 16.96
CA ASP A 146 12.37 8.23 18.11
C ASP A 146 12.71 6.97 18.93
N HIS A 147 11.85 5.95 18.87
CA HIS A 147 12.06 4.63 19.46
C HIS A 147 12.53 3.57 18.45
N HIS A 148 13.10 3.98 17.31
CA HIS A 148 13.55 3.03 16.27
C HIS A 148 14.55 2.00 16.77
N GLU A 149 15.33 2.33 17.81
CA GLU A 149 16.28 1.41 18.44
C GLU A 149 15.59 0.24 19.13
N GLU A 150 14.32 0.35 19.54
CA GLU A 150 13.56 -0.73 20.15
C GLU A 150 12.90 -1.63 19.10
N ILE A 151 12.74 -1.14 17.87
CA ILE A 151 12.12 -1.86 16.77
C ILE A 151 13.15 -2.77 16.11
N LYS A 152 12.83 -4.07 15.99
CA LYS A 152 13.65 -5.05 15.27
C LYS A 152 13.23 -5.13 13.81
N ARG A 153 11.93 -5.35 13.56
CA ARG A 153 11.35 -5.36 12.21
C ARG A 153 9.86 -5.07 12.21
N LEU A 154 9.39 -4.48 11.13
CA LEU A 154 8.01 -4.20 10.83
C LEU A 154 7.64 -4.78 9.47
N LEU A 155 6.43 -5.29 9.33
CA LEU A 155 5.84 -5.71 8.07
C LEU A 155 4.51 -4.97 7.87
N PHE A 156 4.45 -4.12 6.85
CA PHE A 156 3.23 -3.44 6.45
C PHE A 156 2.51 -4.26 5.39
N PHE A 157 1.22 -4.49 5.62
CA PHE A 157 0.40 -5.30 4.73
C PHE A 157 -0.98 -4.67 4.56
N VAL A 158 -1.55 -4.91 3.39
CA VAL A 158 -2.92 -4.50 3.06
C VAL A 158 -3.75 -5.76 2.92
N TYR A 159 -4.97 -5.75 3.44
CA TYR A 159 -5.86 -6.90 3.36
C TYR A 159 -7.31 -6.47 3.12
N ILE A 160 -8.10 -7.42 2.65
CA ILE A 160 -9.53 -7.21 2.35
C ILE A 160 -10.35 -8.09 3.30
N TYR A 161 -11.18 -7.50 4.14
CA TYR A 161 -11.99 -8.27 5.10
C TYR A 161 -13.20 -8.96 4.46
N ASP A 162 -13.84 -8.32 3.47
CA ASP A 162 -15.11 -8.77 2.88
C ASP A 162 -15.02 -10.06 2.04
N GLN A 163 -13.82 -10.66 1.95
CA GLN A 163 -13.47 -11.83 1.14
C GLN A 163 -13.72 -11.65 -0.37
N THR A 164 -14.08 -10.45 -0.82
CA THR A 164 -14.26 -10.17 -2.23
C THR A 164 -12.89 -9.88 -2.82
N PRO A 165 -12.41 -10.64 -3.83
CA PRO A 165 -11.15 -10.30 -4.45
C PRO A 165 -11.24 -8.93 -5.10
N ALA A 166 -10.43 -7.99 -4.58
CA ALA A 166 -10.49 -6.59 -4.99
C ALA A 166 -9.17 -6.08 -5.57
N PHE A 167 -8.04 -6.71 -5.28
CA PHE A 167 -6.73 -6.23 -5.76
C PHE A 167 -6.62 -6.14 -7.30
N ASP A 168 -7.31 -6.98 -8.07
CA ASP A 168 -7.37 -6.84 -9.55
C ASP A 168 -8.27 -5.68 -10.02
N ARG A 169 -9.21 -5.25 -9.17
CA ARG A 169 -10.21 -4.20 -9.45
C ARG A 169 -9.90 -2.87 -8.80
N THR A 170 -8.91 -2.79 -7.92
CA THR A 170 -8.49 -1.55 -7.25
C THR A 170 -7.09 -1.16 -7.68
N HIS A 171 -6.84 0.15 -7.78
CA HIS A 171 -5.49 0.69 -7.72
C HIS A 171 -5.23 1.16 -6.30
N ALA A 172 -4.37 0.44 -5.58
CA ALA A 172 -3.91 0.82 -4.26
C ALA A 172 -2.47 1.32 -4.32
N THR A 173 -2.19 2.40 -3.60
CA THR A 173 -0.86 2.98 -3.44
C THR A 173 -0.61 3.17 -1.95
N VAL A 174 0.57 2.75 -1.50
CA VAL A 174 1.03 2.98 -0.13
C VAL A 174 2.16 3.98 -0.18
N THR A 175 2.01 5.07 0.56
CA THR A 175 2.97 6.17 0.60
C THR A 175 3.53 6.33 2.00
N LEU A 176 4.86 6.30 2.11
CA LEU A 176 5.58 6.61 3.32
C LEU A 176 6.00 8.08 3.27
N TYR A 177 5.74 8.78 4.37
CA TYR A 177 6.15 10.15 4.64
C TYR A 177 7.09 10.12 5.84
N PRO A 178 8.41 9.99 5.60
CA PRO A 178 9.39 10.14 6.66
C PRO A 178 9.35 11.56 7.23
N THR A 179 9.69 11.71 8.50
CA THR A 179 9.84 13.04 9.12
C THR A 179 11.21 13.61 8.74
N GLY A 180 11.25 14.89 8.33
CA GLY A 180 12.47 15.56 7.89
C GLY A 180 12.45 15.94 6.40
N SER A 181 13.62 16.25 5.84
CA SER A 181 13.77 16.65 4.43
C SER A 181 13.88 15.47 3.46
N GLY A 182 13.62 14.24 3.92
CA GLY A 182 13.72 13.05 3.09
C GLY A 182 12.58 12.98 2.06
N PRO A 183 12.82 12.36 0.91
CA PRO A 183 11.79 12.22 -0.12
C PRO A 183 10.66 11.30 0.34
N ARG A 184 9.44 11.57 -0.15
CA ARG A 184 8.32 10.64 0.04
C ARG A 184 8.59 9.34 -0.71
N ILE A 185 8.22 8.20 -0.14
CA ILE A 185 8.41 6.90 -0.79
C ILE A 185 7.06 6.33 -1.20
N GLU A 186 6.88 6.09 -2.49
CA GLU A 186 5.63 5.59 -3.04
C GLU A 186 5.79 4.14 -3.53
N ILE A 187 4.87 3.28 -3.10
CA ILE A 187 4.82 1.86 -3.48
C ILE A 187 3.45 1.58 -4.09
N GLU A 188 3.44 1.30 -5.39
CA GLU A 188 2.23 0.93 -6.12
C GLU A 188 1.98 -0.59 -6.01
N LEU A 189 0.71 -0.94 -5.78
CA LEU A 189 0.18 -2.30 -5.82
C LEU A 189 -0.52 -2.51 -7.17
N ASP A 190 0.26 -2.55 -8.24
CA ASP A 190 -0.20 -2.60 -9.64
C ASP A 190 -0.40 -4.03 -10.18
N GLU A 191 0.20 -5.03 -9.52
CA GLU A 191 0.16 -6.42 -9.94
C GLU A 191 -1.25 -7.02 -9.84
N ARG A 192 -1.66 -7.73 -10.89
CA ARG A 192 -2.97 -8.38 -10.97
C ARG A 192 -2.96 -9.72 -10.24
N ALA A 193 -3.53 -9.73 -9.05
CA ALA A 193 -3.73 -10.94 -8.25
C ALA A 193 -5.22 -11.13 -7.94
N PRO A 194 -6.01 -11.69 -8.87
CA PRO A 194 -7.48 -11.71 -8.78
C PRO A 194 -8.04 -12.64 -7.71
N GLN A 195 -7.20 -13.41 -7.03
CA GLN A 195 -7.59 -14.30 -5.94
C GLN A 195 -6.89 -13.97 -4.62
N ALA A 196 -6.02 -12.95 -4.62
CA ALA A 196 -5.33 -12.53 -3.41
C ALA A 196 -6.30 -11.84 -2.44
N ARG A 197 -6.10 -12.11 -1.15
CA ARG A 197 -6.88 -11.53 -0.04
C ARG A 197 -6.03 -10.63 0.84
N SER A 198 -4.71 -10.75 0.76
CA SER A 198 -3.77 -9.86 1.43
C SER A 198 -2.53 -9.65 0.56
N CYS A 199 -1.82 -8.55 0.82
CA CYS A 199 -0.58 -8.20 0.16
C CYS A 199 0.42 -7.69 1.20
N ALA A 200 1.59 -8.33 1.29
CA ALA A 200 2.73 -7.77 2.00
C ALA A 200 3.34 -6.67 1.15
N VAL A 201 3.27 -5.42 1.60
CA VAL A 201 3.65 -4.26 0.79
C VAL A 201 5.14 -3.99 0.93
N PHE A 202 5.61 -3.81 2.16
CA PHE A 202 7.03 -3.56 2.45
C PHE A 202 7.38 -3.97 3.88
N THR A 203 8.66 -4.22 4.09
CA THR A 203 9.24 -4.39 5.43
C THR A 203 10.10 -3.19 5.81
N VAL A 204 10.20 -2.96 7.11
CA VAL A 204 11.20 -2.08 7.71
C VAL A 204 12.03 -2.92 8.66
N GLU A 205 13.33 -3.02 8.43
CA GLU A 205 14.24 -3.79 9.28
C GLU A 205 15.28 -2.86 9.90
N ASN A 206 15.54 -3.03 11.20
CA ASN A 206 16.64 -2.35 11.87
C ASN A 206 17.91 -3.21 11.75
N VAL A 207 18.81 -2.81 10.86
CA VAL A 207 20.09 -3.48 10.62
C VAL A 207 21.21 -2.59 11.15
N LYS A 208 21.80 -2.99 12.29
CA LYS A 208 22.90 -2.26 12.95
C LYS A 208 22.57 -0.79 13.25
N GLY A 209 21.33 -0.47 13.60
CA GLY A 209 20.88 0.90 13.88
C GLY A 209 20.38 1.64 12.65
N GLU A 210 20.49 1.07 11.45
CA GLU A 210 19.91 1.64 10.24
C GLU A 210 18.53 1.05 9.96
N LEU A 211 17.54 1.90 9.67
CA LEU A 211 16.23 1.47 9.21
C LEU A 211 16.24 1.29 7.69
N ILE A 212 16.08 0.05 7.27
CA ILE A 212 16.06 -0.35 5.85
C ILE A 212 14.62 -0.68 5.47
N VAL A 213 14.07 0.08 4.53
CA VAL A 213 12.76 -0.19 3.92
C VAL A 213 12.97 -1.05 2.68
N ARG A 214 12.26 -2.18 2.60
CA ARG A 214 12.27 -3.07 1.43
C ARG A 214 10.87 -3.26 0.88
N ARG A 215 10.69 -2.98 -0.39
CA ARG A 215 9.48 -3.28 -1.16
C ARG A 215 9.36 -4.79 -1.35
N GLU A 216 8.24 -5.34 -0.92
CA GLU A 216 7.92 -6.76 -1.07
C GLU A 216 6.86 -6.98 -2.15
N VAL A 217 5.71 -6.28 -2.04
CA VAL A 217 4.52 -6.40 -2.91
C VAL A 217 4.22 -7.85 -3.27
N LYS A 218 4.08 -8.69 -2.25
CA LYS A 218 3.77 -10.12 -2.36
C LYS A 218 2.31 -10.36 -2.04
N PHE A 219 1.56 -10.79 -3.05
CA PHE A 219 0.16 -11.12 -2.93
C PHE A 219 -0.04 -12.56 -2.43
N VAL A 220 -0.93 -12.73 -1.46
CA VAL A 220 -1.23 -14.02 -0.85
C VAL A 220 -2.74 -14.28 -0.85
N TYR A 221 -3.08 -15.56 -0.96
CA TYR A 221 -4.47 -16.05 -0.92
C TYR A 221 -5.02 -16.13 0.52
N GLY A 222 -4.12 -16.15 1.51
CA GLY A 222 -4.46 -16.14 2.92
C GLY A 222 -4.60 -14.72 3.50
N PHE A 223 -4.72 -14.67 4.82
CA PHE A 223 -4.79 -13.43 5.60
C PHE A 223 -3.50 -13.24 6.43
N GLN A 224 -3.61 -12.60 7.60
CA GLN A 224 -2.49 -12.31 8.48
C GLN A 224 -1.69 -13.56 8.89
N SER A 225 -2.37 -14.68 9.18
CA SER A 225 -1.67 -15.92 9.56
C SER A 225 -0.74 -16.47 8.48
N GLU A 226 -1.06 -16.26 7.21
CA GLU A 226 -0.23 -16.70 6.09
C GLU A 226 0.97 -15.77 5.88
N LEU A 227 0.75 -14.46 6.05
CA LEU A 227 1.83 -13.47 6.07
C LEU A 227 2.81 -13.74 7.22
N ASP A 228 2.30 -14.02 8.42
CA ASP A 228 3.13 -14.38 9.57
C ASP A 228 3.99 -15.62 9.27
N ARG A 229 3.39 -16.69 8.69
CA ARG A 229 4.16 -17.88 8.29
C ARG A 229 5.25 -17.56 7.27
N MET A 230 4.96 -16.70 6.29
CA MET A 230 5.90 -16.33 5.24
C MET A 230 7.10 -15.52 5.76
N TYR A 231 6.86 -14.61 6.71
CA TYR A 231 7.90 -13.74 7.27
C TYR A 231 8.48 -14.25 8.61
N GLY A 232 7.87 -15.29 9.20
CA GLY A 232 8.33 -15.98 10.40
C GLY A 232 8.27 -15.15 11.67
N PHE A 233 7.16 -14.46 11.97
CA PHE A 233 6.98 -13.83 13.29
C PHE A 233 6.64 -14.88 14.37
N GLY A 234 5.94 -15.95 13.98
CA GLY A 234 5.57 -17.05 14.86
C GLY A 234 4.52 -16.65 15.89
N MET A 235 3.52 -15.86 15.48
CA MET A 235 2.41 -15.45 16.34
C MET A 235 1.29 -16.51 16.36
N GLN A 236 0.49 -16.49 17.42
CA GLN A 236 -0.73 -17.30 17.51
C GLN A 236 -1.92 -16.44 17.09
N TRP A 237 -2.68 -16.91 16.10
CA TRP A 237 -3.80 -16.18 15.53
C TRP A 237 -5.14 -16.74 16.01
N GLY A 238 -5.97 -15.87 16.58
CA GLY A 238 -7.38 -16.15 16.86
C GLY A 238 -8.31 -15.61 15.77
N ARG A 239 -9.62 -15.90 15.87
CA ARG A 239 -10.63 -15.23 15.03
C ARG A 239 -10.82 -13.79 15.50
N GLY A 240 -10.64 -12.83 14.61
CA GLY A 240 -10.99 -11.42 14.82
C GLY A 240 -12.22 -11.03 14.00
N TYR A 241 -12.97 -10.03 14.46
CA TYR A 241 -14.12 -9.47 13.75
C TYR A 241 -13.99 -7.95 13.67
N LYS A 242 -14.32 -7.36 12.51
CA LYS A 242 -14.39 -5.91 12.34
C LYS A 242 -15.77 -5.47 12.83
N SER A 243 -15.84 -4.69 13.91
CA SER A 243 -17.11 -4.12 14.37
C SER A 243 -17.59 -3.12 13.32
N ARG A 244 -18.70 -3.43 12.64
CA ARG A 244 -19.34 -2.48 11.73
C ARG A 244 -19.99 -1.42 12.61
N THR A 245 -19.33 -0.28 12.75
CA THR A 245 -19.84 0.87 13.51
C THR A 245 -20.60 1.80 12.58
#